data_AF-R7P9H6-F1
#
_entry.id   AF-R7P9H6-F1
#
_cell.length_a   1.000
_cell.length_b   1.000
_cell.length_c   1.000
_cell.angle_alpha   90.00
_cell.angle_beta   90.00
_cell.angle_gamma   90.00
#
_symmetry.space_group_name_H-M   'P 1'
#
loop_
_entity.id
_entity.type
_entity.pdbx_description
1 polymer ?
#
loop_
_entity_poly.entity_id
_entity_poly.type
_entity_poly.pdbx_seq_one_letter_code
_entity_poly.pdbx_strand_id
1 'polypeptide(L)'
;MKKLFRATALWGACLWAMGSSPALAQTLPEQHDLKILTYNIRHGQGLDGRTDYVRIGSILKKSGADVVAVQEVDSVTNRSGGQDVLRRVADEALMYPVFARSMSFDGGAYGVGLLAKEKPLSVKRVPLPGAEEPRVLLVAEFRDYCVACTHLSLTPADQWASVPILKQVAAAYDKPFFLAGDWNAQPTDSTLKLIQRDFKLLNNTKKLTFPADKPDQTIDYVALWRPTARRVVARGSRVISEEKASDHRPVEVTVRFLQPNENVFYAPPYLQNPGNGGVTVMCQTRVIAHTWVEYGTDTLHLQRAQTLVGGQAACHDIEHKIRLNGLQDGQTYYYRVCAREIADYQSYSKTFGDTVRSRFYRFKLPAADQTDFKVMVMNDLHLVSRDEEAMARIAREEKPDFICFNGDCLPEPSTREEAMYNINRLAKRFDGAQVPLFFIRGNHEIRNAYSAGMPSLFDYPGGHSYGAFSWGDTRFVILDCGEDKPDDHWVYYGLNDFRGFREEQLAFLQQEFKEKAFRRASRRVLLCHIPLWGNEDKYNPCQDMWGGALKRAPFDVELSAHTHRFVYHPAGTIGNPFPVCVGGGPGAATYMLLQKQGKKLHLTVKNLQGEVLRQVDL
;
A
#
# COMPACT_ATOMS: atom_id res chain seq x y z
N MET A 1 61.02 7.19 33.71
CA MET A 1 60.05 8.15 34.26
C MET A 1 59.03 8.50 33.17
N LYS A 2 57.76 8.15 33.43
CA LYS A 2 56.47 8.72 32.98
C LYS A 2 56.35 9.41 31.59
N LYS A 3 55.44 8.83 30.76
CA LYS A 3 54.28 9.42 30.02
C LYS A 3 54.59 10.42 28.86
N LEU A 4 53.86 10.54 27.74
CA LEU A 4 52.45 10.27 27.42
C LEU A 4 52.17 10.34 25.89
N PHE A 5 51.08 9.70 25.44
CA PHE A 5 50.31 9.82 24.17
C PHE A 5 50.89 9.34 22.82
N ARG A 6 50.38 8.21 22.33
CA ARG A 6 50.19 7.90 20.90
C ARG A 6 48.70 7.67 20.65
N ALA A 7 48.14 8.42 19.70
CA ALA A 7 46.86 8.11 19.07
C ALA A 7 47.17 7.52 17.69
N THR A 8 46.64 6.33 17.42
CA THR A 8 46.64 5.72 16.08
C THR A 8 45.24 5.23 15.78
N ALA A 9 44.68 5.83 14.74
CA ALA A 9 43.44 5.58 14.02
C ALA A 9 43.77 6.02 12.57
N LEU A 10 43.33 5.42 11.48
CA LEU A 10 42.27 4.46 11.22
C LEU A 10 42.53 3.85 9.81
N TRP A 11 42.16 2.58 9.66
CA TRP A 11 41.38 1.95 8.57
C TRP A 11 41.75 2.12 7.08
N GLY A 12 41.83 0.95 6.43
CA GLY A 12 41.64 0.77 4.98
C GLY A 12 41.13 -0.64 4.70
N ALA A 13 39.81 -0.87 4.83
CA ALA A 13 39.14 -2.08 4.36
C ALA A 13 38.33 -1.73 3.11
N CYS A 14 38.62 -2.43 2.01
CA CYS A 14 38.03 -2.22 0.70
C CYS A 14 36.56 -2.66 0.66
N LEU A 15 35.69 -1.73 0.26
CA LEU A 15 34.33 -1.99 -0.18
C LEU A 15 34.32 -2.68 -1.56
N TRP A 16 33.62 -3.81 -1.65
CA TRP A 16 32.97 -4.27 -2.88
C TRP A 16 31.49 -4.49 -2.57
N ALA A 17 30.70 -3.41 -2.63
CA ALA A 17 29.26 -3.50 -2.71
C ALA A 17 28.87 -3.31 -4.18
N MET A 18 28.64 -4.42 -4.89
CA MET A 18 28.02 -4.36 -6.21
C MET A 18 26.56 -3.94 -6.05
N GLY A 19 26.19 -2.87 -6.75
CA GLY A 19 24.87 -2.28 -6.70
C GLY A 19 23.76 -3.25 -7.09
N SER A 20 22.88 -3.53 -6.14
CA SER A 20 21.51 -3.92 -6.41
C SER A 20 20.75 -2.67 -6.87
N SER A 21 20.22 -2.72 -8.09
CA SER A 21 19.27 -1.72 -8.58
C SER A 21 18.17 -1.52 -7.54
N PRO A 22 17.77 -0.27 -7.21
CA PRO A 22 16.55 -0.06 -6.46
C PRO A 22 15.42 -0.51 -7.38
N ALA A 23 14.91 -1.72 -7.16
CA ALA A 23 13.56 -2.04 -7.60
C ALA A 23 12.70 -0.93 -7.02
N LEU A 24 12.08 -0.13 -7.90
CA LEU A 24 11.13 0.93 -7.53
C LEU A 24 10.27 0.42 -6.39
N ALA A 25 10.59 0.84 -5.16
CA ALA A 25 9.66 0.79 -4.07
C ALA A 25 8.48 1.63 -4.57
N GLN A 26 7.41 0.97 -5.01
CA GLN A 26 6.18 1.66 -5.29
C GLN A 26 5.76 2.24 -3.94
N THR A 27 6.11 3.50 -3.72
CA THR A 27 5.49 4.34 -2.70
C THR A 27 4.00 4.11 -2.81
N LEU A 28 3.37 3.71 -1.71
CA LEU A 28 1.92 3.64 -1.64
C LEU A 28 1.40 4.97 -2.21
N PRO A 29 0.44 4.97 -3.14
CA PRO A 29 -0.04 6.20 -3.75
C PRO A 29 -0.46 7.14 -2.61
N GLU A 30 0.25 8.25 -2.47
CA GLU A 30 -0.18 9.33 -1.60
C GLU A 30 -1.62 9.66 -2.00
N GLN A 31 -2.49 9.86 -1.01
CA GLN A 31 -3.87 10.26 -1.24
C GLN A 31 -3.84 11.69 -1.81
N HIS A 32 -3.70 11.82 -3.12
CA HIS A 32 -3.57 13.13 -3.76
C HIS A 32 -4.96 13.74 -3.97
N ASP A 33 -5.31 14.65 -3.08
CA ASP A 33 -6.37 15.62 -3.33
C ASP A 33 -5.88 16.62 -4.39
N LEU A 34 -6.74 16.95 -5.36
CA LEU A 34 -6.55 18.02 -6.33
C LEU A 34 -7.41 19.23 -5.93
N LYS A 35 -6.78 20.40 -5.80
CA LYS A 35 -7.44 21.68 -5.55
C LYS A 35 -7.54 22.51 -6.82
N ILE A 36 -8.77 22.76 -7.25
CA ILE A 36 -9.08 23.57 -8.42
C ILE A 36 -9.70 24.88 -7.95
N LEU A 37 -9.18 25.99 -8.44
CA LEU A 37 -9.70 27.33 -8.18
C LEU A 37 -10.19 27.95 -9.50
N THR A 38 -11.28 28.69 -9.47
CA THR A 38 -11.62 29.62 -10.56
C THR A 38 -11.70 31.03 -10.03
N TYR A 39 -11.17 31.98 -10.79
CA TYR A 39 -11.18 33.39 -10.41
C TYR A 39 -11.19 34.31 -11.63
N ASN A 40 -12.29 35.04 -11.81
CA ASN A 40 -12.33 36.19 -12.70
C ASN A 40 -11.57 37.35 -12.03
N ILE A 41 -10.50 37.82 -12.69
CA ILE A 41 -9.61 38.84 -12.12
C ILE A 41 -9.89 40.26 -12.63
N ARG A 42 -10.89 40.44 -13.49
CA ARG A 42 -11.30 41.75 -14.02
C ARG A 42 -10.12 42.58 -14.50
N HIS A 43 -9.33 42.02 -15.44
CA HIS A 43 -8.07 42.57 -15.99
C HIS A 43 -7.02 43.00 -14.93
N GLY A 44 -7.20 42.57 -13.69
CA GLY A 44 -6.37 42.86 -12.53
C GLY A 44 -6.75 44.11 -11.73
N GLN A 45 -7.86 44.78 -12.07
CA GLN A 45 -8.31 45.99 -11.38
C GLN A 45 -9.28 45.65 -10.25
N GLY A 46 -8.89 46.01 -9.03
CA GLY A 46 -9.77 45.84 -7.87
C GLY A 46 -10.92 46.83 -7.79
N LEU A 47 -11.83 46.59 -6.85
CA LEU A 47 -12.90 47.52 -6.47
C LEU A 47 -12.36 48.81 -5.81
N ASP A 48 -11.09 48.82 -5.41
CA ASP A 48 -10.35 50.01 -4.98
C ASP A 48 -9.81 50.85 -6.16
N GLY A 49 -10.11 50.46 -7.39
CA GLY A 49 -9.69 51.12 -8.62
C GLY A 49 -8.23 50.86 -9.02
N ARG A 50 -7.47 50.12 -8.20
CA ARG A 50 -6.04 49.84 -8.43
C ARG A 50 -5.84 48.55 -9.19
N THR A 51 -4.96 48.58 -10.19
CA THR A 51 -4.49 47.39 -10.89
C THR A 51 -3.30 46.80 -10.15
N ASP A 52 -3.43 45.58 -9.62
CA ASP A 52 -2.40 44.95 -8.79
C ASP A 52 -2.33 43.43 -9.02
N TYR A 53 -1.41 43.04 -9.91
CA TYR A 53 -1.18 41.64 -10.26
C TYR A 53 -0.46 40.84 -9.16
N VAL A 54 0.33 41.51 -8.31
CA VAL A 54 1.01 40.87 -7.19
C VAL A 54 -0.03 40.46 -6.15
N ARG A 55 -0.98 41.35 -5.83
CA ARG A 55 -2.11 41.03 -4.94
C ARG A 55 -2.86 39.78 -5.39
N ILE A 56 -3.17 39.67 -6.68
CA ILE A 56 -3.84 38.50 -7.24
C ILE A 56 -2.96 37.25 -7.11
N GLY A 57 -1.69 37.33 -7.54
CA GLY A 57 -0.77 36.20 -7.42
C GLY A 57 -0.60 35.70 -5.98
N SER A 58 -0.52 36.61 -5.00
CA SER A 58 -0.43 36.27 -3.58
C SER A 58 -1.72 35.59 -3.06
N ILE A 59 -2.90 35.99 -3.51
CA ILE A 59 -4.18 35.31 -3.20
C ILE A 59 -4.14 33.87 -3.73
N LEU A 60 -3.73 33.69 -5.00
CA LEU A 60 -3.63 32.38 -5.62
C LEU A 60 -2.62 31.48 -4.89
N LYS A 61 -1.44 32.01 -4.57
CA LYS A 61 -0.41 31.31 -3.79
C LYS A 61 -0.93 30.87 -2.43
N LYS A 62 -1.62 31.77 -1.71
CA LYS A 62 -2.18 31.50 -0.38
C LYS A 62 -3.31 30.45 -0.41
N SER A 63 -4.06 30.37 -1.50
CA SER A 63 -5.09 29.32 -1.67
C SER A 63 -4.48 27.92 -1.67
N GLY A 64 -3.23 27.78 -2.13
CA GLY A 64 -2.55 26.51 -2.29
C GLY A 64 -3.11 25.65 -3.42
N ALA A 65 -3.94 26.22 -4.31
CA ALA A 65 -4.54 25.54 -5.46
C ALA A 65 -3.47 24.92 -6.38
N ASP A 66 -3.80 23.77 -6.96
CA ASP A 66 -2.92 23.07 -7.89
C ASP A 66 -3.13 23.55 -9.32
N VAL A 67 -4.37 23.92 -9.65
CA VAL A 67 -4.75 24.54 -10.92
C VAL A 67 -5.73 25.69 -10.68
N VAL A 68 -5.51 26.82 -11.36
CA VAL A 68 -6.39 27.99 -11.33
C VAL A 68 -6.87 28.32 -12.74
N ALA A 69 -8.19 28.36 -12.93
CA ALA A 69 -8.84 28.93 -14.09
C ALA A 69 -9.00 30.45 -13.88
N VAL A 70 -8.38 31.26 -14.75
CA VAL A 70 -8.34 32.72 -14.63
C VAL A 70 -9.10 33.35 -15.79
N GLN A 71 -10.09 34.19 -15.51
CA GLN A 71 -10.89 34.89 -16.53
C GLN A 71 -10.55 36.37 -16.58
N GLU A 72 -10.86 37.01 -17.71
CA GLU A 72 -10.63 38.45 -17.97
C GLU A 72 -9.16 38.86 -17.89
N VAL A 73 -8.32 38.20 -18.68
CA VAL A 73 -6.87 38.39 -18.65
C VAL A 73 -6.40 39.19 -19.85
N ASP A 74 -5.79 40.34 -19.59
CA ASP A 74 -5.05 41.10 -20.59
C ASP A 74 -3.70 40.46 -20.90
N SER A 75 -3.26 40.58 -22.15
CA SER A 75 -1.92 40.20 -22.58
C SER A 75 -1.37 41.30 -23.48
N VAL A 76 -0.43 42.07 -22.93
CA VAL A 76 0.32 43.11 -23.63
C VAL A 76 -0.58 44.18 -24.25
N THR A 77 -1.65 44.56 -23.54
CA THR A 77 -2.59 45.63 -23.95
C THR A 77 -2.11 46.99 -23.46
N ASN A 78 -2.58 48.10 -24.04
CA ASN A 78 -2.28 49.42 -23.46
C ASN A 78 -2.92 49.57 -22.07
N ARG A 79 -4.10 48.99 -21.84
CA ARG A 79 -4.78 48.90 -20.54
C ARG A 79 -3.91 48.26 -19.45
N SER A 80 -3.11 47.24 -19.78
CA SER A 80 -2.16 46.61 -18.85
C SER A 80 -0.80 47.31 -18.78
N GLY A 81 -0.61 48.41 -19.54
CA GLY A 81 0.69 49.07 -19.69
C GLY A 81 1.72 48.20 -20.42
N GLY A 82 1.27 47.38 -21.38
CA GLY A 82 2.13 46.47 -22.14
C GLY A 82 2.59 45.23 -21.36
N GLN A 83 1.96 44.91 -20.23
CA GLN A 83 2.32 43.74 -19.42
C GLN A 83 1.60 42.48 -19.89
N ASP A 84 2.31 41.35 -19.90
CA ASP A 84 1.72 40.02 -19.92
C ASP A 84 1.16 39.70 -18.52
N VAL A 85 -0.14 39.96 -18.33
CA VAL A 85 -0.76 39.89 -16.99
C VAL A 85 -0.74 38.46 -16.46
N LEU A 86 -1.06 37.46 -17.29
CA LEU A 86 -1.07 36.07 -16.85
C LEU A 86 0.32 35.67 -16.36
N ARG A 87 1.37 36.05 -17.09
CA ARG A 87 2.75 35.75 -16.69
C ARG A 87 3.12 36.42 -15.36
N ARG A 88 2.76 37.69 -15.17
CA ARG A 88 3.03 38.44 -13.93
C ARG A 88 2.34 37.81 -12.72
N VAL A 89 1.08 37.42 -12.86
CA VAL A 89 0.34 36.71 -11.81
C VAL A 89 0.98 35.34 -11.54
N ALA A 90 1.38 34.61 -12.58
CA ALA A 90 1.98 33.29 -12.48
C ALA A 90 3.34 33.30 -11.76
N ASP A 91 4.18 34.31 -12.04
CA ASP A 91 5.49 34.46 -11.40
C ASP A 91 5.33 34.67 -9.88
N GLU A 92 4.34 35.45 -9.45
CA GLU A 92 4.02 35.63 -8.01
C GLU A 92 3.40 34.36 -7.40
N ALA A 93 2.48 33.70 -8.13
CA ALA A 93 1.81 32.48 -7.69
C ALA A 93 2.72 31.24 -7.69
N LEU A 94 3.90 31.31 -8.34
CA LEU A 94 4.83 30.20 -8.58
C LEU A 94 4.20 29.07 -9.41
N MET A 95 3.52 29.42 -10.50
CA MET A 95 2.78 28.47 -11.35
C MET A 95 3.16 28.61 -12.83
N TYR A 96 2.90 27.59 -13.62
CA TYR A 96 3.02 27.60 -15.08
C TYR A 96 1.80 28.27 -15.73
N PRO A 97 1.97 29.36 -16.49
CA PRO A 97 0.88 30.00 -17.19
C PRO A 97 0.61 29.39 -18.57
N VAL A 98 -0.67 29.26 -18.91
CA VAL A 98 -1.15 28.97 -20.26
C VAL A 98 -2.25 29.95 -20.62
N PHE A 99 -2.00 30.80 -21.62
CA PHE A 99 -2.96 31.78 -22.09
C PHE A 99 -3.76 31.27 -23.31
N ALA A 100 -5.03 31.69 -23.39
CA ALA A 100 -5.87 31.57 -24.57
C ALA A 100 -6.49 32.91 -24.90
N ARG A 101 -6.05 33.48 -26.02
CA ARG A 101 -6.66 34.67 -26.61
C ARG A 101 -8.08 34.36 -27.05
N SER A 102 -9.04 35.16 -26.59
CA SER A 102 -10.41 35.18 -27.13
C SER A 102 -10.52 36.21 -28.27
N MET A 103 -9.89 37.38 -28.12
CA MET A 103 -9.85 38.44 -29.14
C MET A 103 -8.55 39.26 -29.11
N SER A 104 -8.26 39.96 -30.21
CA SER A 104 -7.31 41.09 -30.16
C SER A 104 -7.98 42.27 -29.46
N PHE A 105 -7.27 42.94 -28.56
CA PHE A 105 -7.82 44.04 -27.77
C PHE A 105 -6.72 45.04 -27.44
N ASP A 106 -6.98 46.33 -27.70
CA ASP A 106 -6.14 47.45 -27.25
C ASP A 106 -4.63 47.25 -27.49
N GLY A 107 -4.24 46.94 -28.73
CA GLY A 107 -2.85 46.71 -29.15
C GLY A 107 -2.28 45.34 -28.76
N GLY A 108 -2.96 44.58 -27.91
CA GLY A 108 -2.58 43.24 -27.47
C GLY A 108 -3.72 42.24 -27.63
N ALA A 109 -3.91 41.42 -26.61
CA ALA A 109 -4.91 40.35 -26.57
C ALA A 109 -5.67 40.34 -25.25
N TYR A 110 -6.91 39.87 -25.31
CA TYR A 110 -7.75 39.61 -24.15
C TYR A 110 -8.27 38.17 -24.20
N GLY A 111 -8.49 37.55 -23.04
CA GLY A 111 -9.03 36.19 -22.97
C GLY A 111 -8.96 35.56 -21.59
N VAL A 112 -8.67 34.26 -21.56
CA VAL A 112 -8.63 33.45 -20.34
C VAL A 112 -7.27 32.77 -20.17
N GLY A 113 -6.98 32.32 -18.95
CA GLY A 113 -5.74 31.63 -18.61
C GLY A 113 -5.95 30.43 -17.71
N LEU A 114 -4.97 29.53 -17.71
CA LEU A 114 -4.78 28.51 -16.69
C LEU A 114 -3.41 28.70 -16.04
N LEU A 115 -3.38 28.63 -14.72
CA LEU A 115 -2.14 28.54 -13.92
C LEU A 115 -2.10 27.17 -13.26
N ALA A 116 -0.98 26.45 -13.36
CA ALA A 116 -0.84 25.11 -12.77
C ALA A 116 0.51 24.92 -12.09
N LYS A 117 0.57 24.17 -10.98
CA LYS A 117 1.86 23.80 -10.35
C LYS A 117 2.70 22.91 -11.26
N GLU A 118 2.05 22.10 -12.08
CA GLU A 118 2.68 21.24 -13.07
C GLU A 118 2.50 21.80 -14.48
N LYS A 119 3.43 21.46 -15.38
CA LYS A 119 3.32 21.83 -16.78
C LYS A 119 2.32 20.89 -17.49
N PRO A 120 1.30 21.41 -18.21
CA PRO A 120 0.39 20.58 -18.97
C PRO A 120 1.10 19.73 -20.03
N LEU A 121 0.59 18.51 -20.26
CA LEU A 121 1.02 17.61 -21.32
C LEU A 121 0.60 18.13 -22.70
N SER A 122 -0.62 18.65 -22.79
CA SER A 122 -1.18 19.20 -24.02
C SER A 122 -2.14 20.34 -23.71
N VAL A 123 -2.36 21.22 -24.69
CA VAL A 123 -3.25 22.38 -24.57
C VAL A 123 -4.12 22.50 -25.81
N LYS A 124 -5.43 22.66 -25.62
CA LYS A 124 -6.41 22.88 -26.70
C LYS A 124 -7.14 24.20 -26.48
N ARG A 125 -7.35 24.96 -27.55
CA ARG A 125 -8.09 26.24 -27.55
C ARG A 125 -9.23 26.13 -28.54
N VAL A 126 -10.45 26.39 -28.09
CA VAL A 126 -11.66 26.24 -28.92
C VAL A 126 -12.46 27.53 -28.85
N PRO A 127 -12.70 28.23 -29.97
CA PRO A 127 -13.59 29.39 -29.99
C PRO A 127 -14.99 29.01 -29.49
N LEU A 128 -15.60 29.91 -28.73
CA LEU A 128 -16.98 29.78 -28.27
C LEU A 128 -17.82 30.96 -28.80
N PRO A 129 -19.13 30.77 -28.99
CA PRO A 129 -20.07 31.84 -29.28
C PRO A 129 -19.99 33.00 -28.29
N GLY A 130 -20.20 34.22 -28.80
CA GLY A 130 -20.11 35.47 -28.06
C GLY A 130 -20.22 36.65 -29.02
N ALA A 131 -21.45 37.06 -29.30
CA ALA A 131 -21.75 38.14 -30.24
C ALA A 131 -21.34 39.51 -29.69
N GLU A 132 -21.40 39.69 -28.36
CA GLU A 132 -20.96 40.91 -27.69
C GLU A 132 -19.43 40.96 -27.51
N GLU A 133 -18.82 39.81 -27.26
CA GLU A 133 -17.38 39.64 -27.06
C GLU A 133 -16.99 38.19 -27.42
N PRO A 134 -16.03 37.97 -28.33
CA PRO A 134 -15.57 36.62 -28.67
C PRO A 134 -15.10 35.85 -27.43
N ARG A 135 -15.54 34.60 -27.29
CA ARG A 135 -15.21 33.73 -26.14
C ARG A 135 -14.33 32.56 -26.55
N VAL A 136 -13.66 31.93 -25.58
CA VAL A 136 -12.78 30.78 -25.81
C VAL A 136 -12.83 29.79 -24.66
N LEU A 137 -12.81 28.50 -24.99
CA LEU A 137 -12.52 27.41 -24.07
C LEU A 137 -11.04 27.06 -24.16
N LEU A 138 -10.33 27.14 -23.04
CA LEU A 138 -8.96 26.68 -22.89
C LEU A 138 -8.95 25.37 -22.12
N VAL A 139 -8.41 24.29 -22.69
CA VAL A 139 -8.23 23.00 -22.02
C VAL A 139 -6.74 22.74 -21.83
N ALA A 140 -6.35 22.36 -20.61
CA ALA A 140 -5.04 21.80 -20.29
C ALA A 140 -5.20 20.34 -19.85
N GLU A 141 -4.42 19.45 -20.48
CA GLU A 141 -4.37 18.04 -20.12
C GLU A 141 -3.17 17.76 -19.22
N PHE A 142 -3.38 17.03 -18.13
CA PHE A 142 -2.37 16.52 -17.22
C PHE A 142 -2.34 14.99 -17.28
N ARG A 143 -1.44 14.37 -16.49
CA ARG A 143 -1.30 12.91 -16.45
C ARG A 143 -2.64 12.22 -16.15
N ASP A 144 -3.32 12.65 -15.08
CA ASP A 144 -4.47 11.94 -14.54
C ASP A 144 -5.81 12.68 -14.74
N TYR A 145 -5.81 13.93 -15.20
CA TYR A 145 -7.02 14.75 -15.35
C TYR A 145 -6.88 15.84 -16.43
N CYS A 146 -7.98 16.47 -16.78
CA CYS A 146 -8.05 17.66 -17.64
C CYS A 146 -8.77 18.80 -16.92
N VAL A 147 -8.30 20.03 -17.09
CA VAL A 147 -9.00 21.24 -16.61
C VAL A 147 -9.25 22.16 -17.78
N ALA A 148 -10.47 22.65 -17.87
CA ALA A 148 -10.90 23.63 -18.86
C ALA A 148 -11.33 24.93 -18.19
N CYS A 149 -10.85 26.05 -18.72
CA CYS A 149 -11.21 27.40 -18.32
C CYS A 149 -12.07 28.04 -19.42
N THR A 150 -13.17 28.68 -19.04
CA THR A 150 -13.98 29.50 -19.96
C THR A 150 -14.56 30.72 -19.25
N HIS A 151 -14.84 31.75 -20.03
CA HIS A 151 -15.70 32.87 -19.65
C HIS A 151 -16.87 32.86 -20.66
N LEU A 152 -18.09 32.53 -20.22
CA LEU A 152 -19.23 32.44 -21.15
C LEU A 152 -19.78 33.83 -21.49
N SER A 153 -20.45 33.94 -22.64
CA SER A 153 -21.10 35.17 -23.08
C SER A 153 -22.14 35.67 -22.08
N LEU A 154 -22.43 36.97 -22.11
CA LEU A 154 -23.52 37.59 -21.36
C LEU A 154 -24.90 37.29 -21.96
N THR A 155 -24.96 36.83 -23.23
CA THR A 155 -26.23 36.57 -23.92
C THR A 155 -26.66 35.10 -23.75
N PRO A 156 -27.92 34.82 -23.39
CA PRO A 156 -28.39 33.44 -23.28
C PRO A 156 -28.26 32.63 -24.58
N ALA A 157 -28.42 33.26 -25.74
CA ALA A 157 -28.31 32.58 -27.03
C ALA A 157 -26.91 32.00 -27.26
N ASP A 158 -25.86 32.78 -27.01
CA ASP A 158 -24.48 32.34 -27.15
C ASP A 158 -24.06 31.37 -26.04
N GLN A 159 -24.55 31.57 -24.82
CA GLN A 159 -24.39 30.62 -23.73
C GLN A 159 -24.93 29.24 -24.12
N TRP A 160 -26.16 29.16 -24.66
CA TRP A 160 -26.77 27.89 -25.08
C TRP A 160 -26.03 27.26 -26.26
N ALA A 161 -25.60 28.07 -27.23
CA ALA A 161 -24.81 27.60 -28.36
C ALA A 161 -23.42 27.06 -27.94
N SER A 162 -22.88 27.52 -26.80
CA SER A 162 -21.62 27.01 -26.23
C SER A 162 -21.76 25.61 -25.62
N VAL A 163 -22.91 25.26 -25.05
CA VAL A 163 -23.08 24.00 -24.30
C VAL A 163 -22.76 22.73 -25.13
N PRO A 164 -23.24 22.58 -26.39
CA PRO A 164 -22.87 21.44 -27.23
C PRO A 164 -21.35 21.34 -27.49
N ILE A 165 -20.66 22.48 -27.61
CA ILE A 165 -19.21 22.52 -27.83
C ILE A 165 -18.47 22.05 -26.58
N LEU A 166 -18.87 22.54 -25.39
CA LEU A 166 -18.30 22.11 -24.10
C LEU A 166 -18.42 20.59 -23.94
N LYS A 167 -19.60 20.04 -24.26
CA LYS A 167 -19.87 18.60 -24.25
C LYS A 167 -18.95 17.84 -25.21
N GLN A 168 -18.86 18.27 -26.48
CA GLN A 168 -18.04 17.61 -27.49
C GLN A 168 -16.57 17.60 -27.10
N VAL A 169 -16.07 18.71 -26.54
CA VAL A 169 -14.67 18.80 -26.10
C VAL A 169 -14.41 17.88 -24.90
N ALA A 170 -15.28 17.86 -23.89
CA ALA A 170 -15.12 16.99 -22.73
C ALA A 170 -15.19 15.50 -23.10
N ALA A 171 -16.07 15.13 -24.04
CA ALA A 171 -16.24 13.76 -24.51
C ALA A 171 -15.02 13.19 -25.26
N ALA A 172 -14.06 14.04 -25.66
CA ALA A 172 -12.83 13.59 -26.32
C ALA A 172 -11.76 13.06 -25.34
N TYR A 173 -12.02 13.10 -24.03
CA TYR A 173 -11.08 12.68 -23.00
C TYR A 173 -11.65 11.55 -22.13
N ASP A 174 -10.83 10.51 -21.92
CA ASP A 174 -11.15 9.38 -21.03
C ASP A 174 -10.74 9.62 -19.56
N LYS A 175 -10.20 10.81 -19.26
CA LYS A 175 -9.75 11.25 -17.93
C LYS A 175 -10.83 12.11 -17.25
N PRO A 176 -10.87 12.17 -15.90
CA PRO A 176 -11.60 13.22 -15.19
C PRO A 176 -11.42 14.59 -15.84
N PHE A 177 -12.53 15.18 -16.29
CA PHE A 177 -12.53 16.47 -16.98
C PHE A 177 -13.30 17.51 -16.16
N PHE A 178 -12.60 18.56 -15.76
CA PHE A 178 -13.15 19.66 -14.97
C PHE A 178 -13.36 20.88 -15.86
N LEU A 179 -14.55 21.48 -15.80
CA LEU A 179 -14.86 22.76 -16.42
C LEU A 179 -14.99 23.81 -15.30
N ALA A 180 -14.22 24.88 -15.41
CA ALA A 180 -14.14 25.94 -14.42
C ALA A 180 -14.25 27.31 -15.10
N GLY A 181 -14.86 28.28 -14.43
CA GLY A 181 -14.92 29.64 -14.96
C GLY A 181 -16.07 30.47 -14.42
N ASP A 182 -16.09 31.71 -14.89
CA ASP A 182 -17.25 32.60 -14.85
C ASP A 182 -18.18 32.26 -16.02
N TRP A 183 -19.41 31.84 -15.69
CA TRP A 183 -20.38 31.39 -16.68
C TRP A 183 -21.48 32.41 -16.96
N ASN A 184 -21.45 33.59 -16.33
CA ASN A 184 -22.46 34.64 -16.49
C ASN A 184 -23.91 34.13 -16.38
N ALA A 185 -24.13 33.11 -15.54
CA ALA A 185 -25.42 32.44 -15.39
C ALA A 185 -25.67 32.08 -13.93
N GLN A 186 -26.85 32.44 -13.43
CA GLN A 186 -27.28 32.12 -12.07
C GLN A 186 -27.81 30.68 -11.95
N PRO A 187 -27.92 30.14 -10.72
CA PRO A 187 -28.42 28.80 -10.48
C PRO A 187 -29.81 28.49 -11.07
N THR A 188 -30.63 29.51 -11.27
CA THR A 188 -31.99 29.41 -11.80
C THR A 188 -32.05 29.40 -13.33
N ASP A 189 -30.99 29.82 -14.00
CA ASP A 189 -30.98 30.07 -15.44
C ASP A 189 -30.93 28.78 -16.25
N SER A 190 -31.50 28.84 -17.47
CA SER A 190 -31.54 27.70 -18.39
C SER A 190 -30.14 27.20 -18.77
N THR A 191 -29.17 28.11 -18.89
CA THR A 191 -27.78 27.78 -19.21
C THR A 191 -27.19 26.80 -18.20
N LEU A 192 -27.33 27.07 -16.90
CA LEU A 192 -26.79 26.18 -15.87
C LEU A 192 -27.50 24.82 -15.89
N LYS A 193 -28.83 24.80 -16.06
CA LYS A 193 -29.61 23.56 -16.19
C LYS A 193 -29.14 22.71 -17.38
N LEU A 194 -28.80 23.34 -18.51
CA LEU A 194 -28.28 22.66 -19.70
C LEU A 194 -26.90 22.05 -19.43
N ILE A 195 -25.97 22.81 -18.85
CA ILE A 195 -24.63 22.31 -18.48
C ILE A 195 -24.74 21.14 -17.49
N GLN A 196 -25.64 21.25 -16.49
CA GLN A 196 -25.83 20.23 -15.46
C GLN A 196 -26.33 18.88 -15.99
N ARG A 197 -26.87 18.80 -17.22
CA ARG A 197 -27.27 17.54 -17.85
C ARG A 197 -26.07 16.62 -18.03
N ASP A 198 -24.93 17.17 -18.43
CA ASP A 198 -23.73 16.39 -18.73
C ASP A 198 -22.57 16.64 -17.75
N PHE A 199 -22.62 17.73 -16.97
CA PHE A 199 -21.65 18.05 -15.92
C PHE A 199 -22.28 18.02 -14.52
N LYS A 200 -21.51 17.62 -13.51
CA LYS A 200 -21.87 17.66 -12.09
C LYS A 200 -21.19 18.87 -11.45
N LEU A 201 -21.95 19.85 -10.94
CA LEU A 201 -21.37 20.96 -10.17
C LEU A 201 -20.68 20.44 -8.91
N LEU A 202 -19.54 21.05 -8.58
CA LEU A 202 -18.73 20.70 -7.42
C LEU A 202 -18.73 21.79 -6.34
N ASN A 203 -19.05 23.04 -6.68
CA ASN A 203 -19.24 24.11 -5.71
C ASN A 203 -20.70 24.26 -5.25
N ASN A 204 -20.90 24.77 -4.03
CA ASN A 204 -22.21 25.04 -3.46
C ASN A 204 -22.82 26.31 -4.05
N THR A 205 -23.90 26.17 -4.83
CA THR A 205 -24.56 27.28 -5.52
C THR A 205 -25.24 28.31 -4.61
N LYS A 206 -25.41 27.99 -3.31
CA LYS A 206 -25.93 28.92 -2.29
C LYS A 206 -24.84 29.88 -1.76
N LYS A 207 -23.58 29.70 -2.14
CA LYS A 207 -22.48 30.59 -1.77
C LYS A 207 -22.21 31.54 -2.92
N LEU A 208 -22.55 32.80 -2.70
CA LEU A 208 -22.53 33.88 -3.68
C LEU A 208 -21.08 34.31 -3.98
N THR A 209 -20.83 34.66 -5.24
CA THR A 209 -19.50 34.94 -5.80
C THR A 209 -19.37 36.35 -6.38
N PHE A 210 -20.48 37.01 -6.69
CA PHE A 210 -20.50 38.33 -7.34
C PHE A 210 -21.67 39.20 -6.84
N PRO A 211 -21.52 40.55 -6.79
CA PRO A 211 -20.25 41.28 -6.77
C PRO A 211 -19.49 41.03 -5.46
N ALA A 212 -18.16 41.17 -5.47
CA ALA A 212 -17.31 40.68 -4.39
C ALA A 212 -17.53 41.36 -3.03
N ASP A 213 -17.86 42.64 -3.00
CA ASP A 213 -18.09 43.42 -1.78
C ASP A 213 -19.50 43.23 -1.21
N LYS A 214 -20.51 43.02 -2.06
CA LYS A 214 -21.91 42.78 -1.68
C LYS A 214 -22.52 41.66 -2.52
N PRO A 215 -22.12 40.39 -2.29
CA PRO A 215 -22.54 39.30 -3.17
C PRO A 215 -24.05 39.08 -3.11
N ASP A 216 -24.67 39.04 -4.28
CA ASP A 216 -26.07 38.69 -4.48
C ASP A 216 -26.28 37.59 -5.53
N GLN A 217 -25.22 37.21 -6.25
CA GLN A 217 -25.23 36.23 -7.34
C GLN A 217 -24.17 35.15 -7.17
N THR A 218 -24.42 33.98 -7.76
CA THR A 218 -23.41 32.93 -7.99
C THR A 218 -23.28 32.76 -9.50
N ILE A 219 -22.14 33.12 -10.06
CA ILE A 219 -21.86 32.99 -11.51
C ILE A 219 -20.54 32.27 -11.81
N ASP A 220 -19.74 31.99 -10.79
CA ASP A 220 -18.48 31.26 -10.88
C ASP A 220 -18.67 29.79 -10.46
N TYR A 221 -18.23 28.87 -11.31
CA TYR A 221 -18.48 27.44 -11.12
C TYR A 221 -17.26 26.57 -11.40
N VAL A 222 -17.23 25.42 -10.74
CA VAL A 222 -16.39 24.28 -11.10
C VAL A 222 -17.29 23.06 -11.23
N ALA A 223 -17.18 22.34 -12.33
CA ALA A 223 -18.01 21.18 -12.63
C ALA A 223 -17.21 20.04 -13.24
N LEU A 224 -17.69 18.82 -13.02
CA LEU A 224 -17.05 17.58 -13.44
C LEU A 224 -17.86 16.87 -14.51
N TRP A 225 -17.21 16.45 -15.59
CA TRP A 225 -17.80 15.66 -16.65
C TRP A 225 -18.36 14.32 -16.12
N ARG A 226 -19.69 14.13 -16.23
CA ARG A 226 -20.41 13.01 -15.60
C ARG A 226 -19.90 11.62 -15.97
N PRO A 227 -19.58 11.30 -17.24
CA PRO A 227 -19.05 9.99 -17.62
C PRO A 227 -17.77 9.57 -16.88
N THR A 228 -16.98 10.55 -16.43
CA THR A 228 -15.74 10.30 -15.67
C THR A 228 -15.93 10.49 -14.16
N ALA A 229 -17.09 10.96 -13.72
CA ALA A 229 -17.32 11.37 -12.34
C ALA A 229 -17.25 10.23 -11.32
N ARG A 230 -17.47 8.98 -11.75
CA ARG A 230 -17.33 7.80 -10.88
C ARG A 230 -15.90 7.60 -10.34
N ARG A 231 -14.89 8.23 -10.95
CA ARG A 231 -13.48 8.14 -10.55
C ARG A 231 -13.05 9.24 -9.58
N VAL A 232 -13.97 10.13 -9.18
CA VAL A 232 -13.65 11.35 -8.43
C VAL A 232 -14.63 11.51 -7.28
N VAL A 233 -14.10 11.85 -6.10
CA VAL A 233 -14.88 12.16 -4.91
C VAL A 233 -14.66 13.62 -4.54
N ALA A 234 -15.75 14.40 -4.44
CA ALA A 234 -15.67 15.77 -3.96
C ALA A 234 -15.42 15.77 -2.44
N ARG A 235 -14.35 16.43 -1.99
CA ARG A 235 -13.98 16.56 -0.57
C ARG A 235 -14.56 17.81 0.05
N GLY A 236 -14.78 18.86 -0.75
CA GLY A 236 -15.41 20.09 -0.31
C GLY A 236 -15.29 21.20 -1.33
N SER A 237 -15.97 22.31 -1.05
CA SER A 237 -15.84 23.56 -1.79
C SER A 237 -15.97 24.75 -0.85
N ARG A 238 -15.37 25.88 -1.23
CA ARG A 238 -15.53 27.15 -0.53
C ARG A 238 -15.43 28.31 -1.52
N VAL A 239 -16.11 29.41 -1.17
CA VAL A 239 -15.89 30.70 -1.81
C VAL A 239 -14.94 31.48 -0.90
N ILE A 240 -13.81 31.94 -1.43
CA ILE A 240 -12.84 32.73 -0.69
C ILE A 240 -13.40 34.14 -0.55
N SER A 241 -13.53 34.64 0.69
CA SER A 241 -14.02 36.00 0.98
C SER A 241 -12.95 37.05 0.64
N GLU A 242 -12.68 37.23 -0.65
CA GLU A 242 -11.88 38.33 -1.18
C GLU A 242 -12.84 39.41 -1.71
N GLU A 243 -12.74 40.63 -1.17
CA GLU A 243 -13.75 41.68 -1.40
C GLU A 243 -13.20 42.87 -2.18
N LYS A 244 -11.91 42.88 -2.53
CA LYS A 244 -11.23 44.05 -3.10
C LYS A 244 -10.49 43.76 -4.38
N ALA A 245 -9.82 42.60 -4.48
CA ALA A 245 -8.87 42.35 -5.57
C ALA A 245 -9.51 42.18 -6.95
N SER A 246 -10.79 41.82 -6.99
CA SER A 246 -11.66 41.73 -8.18
C SER A 246 -13.10 42.01 -7.73
N ASP A 247 -14.01 42.20 -8.67
CA ASP A 247 -15.46 42.18 -8.45
C ASP A 247 -16.02 40.75 -8.32
N HIS A 248 -15.20 39.71 -8.50
CA HIS A 248 -15.55 38.33 -8.19
C HIS A 248 -14.86 37.81 -6.92
N ARG A 249 -15.46 36.80 -6.31
CA ARG A 249 -14.85 35.98 -5.24
C ARG A 249 -14.32 34.66 -5.82
N PRO A 250 -13.08 34.25 -5.53
CA PRO A 250 -12.55 32.97 -5.99
C PRO A 250 -13.36 31.78 -5.47
N VAL A 251 -13.63 30.80 -6.33
CA VAL A 251 -14.31 29.55 -5.98
C VAL A 251 -13.32 28.40 -5.99
N GLU A 252 -13.15 27.75 -4.84
CA GLU A 252 -12.26 26.61 -4.65
C GLU A 252 -13.06 25.32 -4.49
N VAL A 253 -12.58 24.27 -5.14
CA VAL A 253 -13.06 22.90 -5.00
C VAL A 253 -11.88 21.96 -4.75
N THR A 254 -12.03 21.09 -3.76
CA THR A 254 -11.10 19.99 -3.50
C THR A 254 -11.75 18.68 -3.90
N VAL A 255 -11.05 17.89 -4.72
CA VAL A 255 -11.48 16.54 -5.13
C VAL A 255 -10.39 15.52 -4.87
N ARG A 256 -10.78 14.26 -4.72
CA ARG A 256 -9.87 13.11 -4.63
C ARG A 256 -10.12 12.18 -5.81
N PHE A 257 -9.05 11.68 -6.41
CA PHE A 257 -9.12 10.60 -7.39
C PHE A 257 -9.21 9.23 -6.69
N LEU A 258 -10.08 8.37 -7.18
CA LEU A 258 -10.10 6.97 -6.79
C LEU A 258 -8.95 6.22 -7.46
N GLN A 259 -8.45 5.20 -6.77
CA GLN A 259 -7.49 4.28 -7.35
C GLN A 259 -8.14 3.52 -8.53
N PRO A 260 -7.46 3.40 -9.69
CA PRO A 260 -7.92 2.50 -10.74
C PRO A 260 -8.12 1.08 -10.18
N ASN A 261 -9.19 0.41 -10.60
CA ASN A 261 -9.61 -0.87 -10.03
C ASN A 261 -8.48 -1.92 -10.05
N GLU A 262 -7.71 -1.97 -11.14
CA GLU A 262 -6.54 -2.85 -11.33
C GLU A 262 -5.41 -2.60 -10.33
N ASN A 263 -5.39 -1.44 -9.66
CA ASN A 263 -4.35 -1.02 -8.74
C ASN A 263 -4.82 -0.96 -7.28
N VAL A 264 -6.05 -1.38 -6.95
CA VAL A 264 -6.53 -1.38 -5.55
C VAL A 264 -5.77 -2.39 -4.71
N PHE A 265 -5.55 -3.60 -5.22
CA PHE A 265 -4.74 -4.62 -4.55
C PHE A 265 -3.24 -4.33 -4.73
N TYR A 266 -2.47 -4.51 -3.67
CA TYR A 266 -1.02 -4.36 -3.73
C TYR A 266 -0.37 -5.54 -4.49
N ALA A 267 -0.79 -6.76 -4.18
CA ALA A 267 -0.31 -8.02 -4.74
C ALA A 267 -1.37 -9.14 -4.54
N PRO A 268 -1.17 -10.36 -5.09
CA PRO A 268 -2.00 -11.51 -4.72
C PRO A 268 -2.02 -11.77 -3.21
N PRO A 269 -3.13 -12.32 -2.66
CA PRO A 269 -3.19 -12.66 -1.24
C PRO A 269 -2.26 -13.83 -0.91
N TYR A 270 -2.06 -14.09 0.39
CA TYR A 270 -1.36 -15.28 0.87
C TYR A 270 -2.04 -15.92 2.07
N LEU A 271 -1.85 -17.23 2.21
CA LEU A 271 -2.49 -18.07 3.20
C LEU A 271 -1.56 -18.33 4.38
N GLN A 272 -2.07 -18.17 5.59
CA GLN A 272 -1.36 -18.44 6.84
C GLN A 272 -2.25 -19.14 7.85
N ASN A 273 -1.64 -19.71 8.88
CA ASN A 273 -2.31 -20.35 10.01
C ASN A 273 -3.39 -21.40 9.61
N PRO A 274 -3.17 -22.29 8.64
CA PRO A 274 -4.12 -23.38 8.37
C PRO A 274 -4.20 -24.32 9.59
N GLY A 275 -5.41 -24.56 10.09
CA GLY A 275 -5.63 -25.44 11.25
C GLY A 275 -6.85 -25.02 12.09
N ASN A 276 -7.24 -25.86 13.06
CA ASN A 276 -8.37 -25.61 13.96
C ASN A 276 -9.68 -25.26 13.20
N GLY A 277 -9.96 -25.95 12.08
CA GLY A 277 -11.14 -25.68 11.24
C GLY A 277 -11.11 -24.33 10.53
N GLY A 278 -9.93 -23.79 10.21
CA GLY A 278 -9.82 -22.50 9.52
C GLY A 278 -8.49 -22.24 8.82
N VAL A 279 -8.43 -21.15 8.06
CA VAL A 279 -7.22 -20.59 7.44
C VAL A 279 -7.33 -19.08 7.42
N THR A 280 -6.21 -18.38 7.45
CA THR A 280 -6.19 -16.92 7.37
C THR A 280 -5.74 -16.47 5.99
N VAL A 281 -6.54 -15.61 5.37
CA VAL A 281 -6.21 -14.94 4.11
C VAL A 281 -5.65 -13.57 4.44
N MET A 282 -4.37 -13.38 4.16
CA MET A 282 -3.67 -12.10 4.27
C MET A 282 -3.72 -11.39 2.92
N CYS A 283 -4.00 -10.09 2.92
CA CYS A 283 -3.88 -9.27 1.72
C CYS A 283 -3.54 -7.81 2.06
N GLN A 284 -2.92 -7.11 1.11
CA GLN A 284 -2.63 -5.69 1.23
C GLN A 284 -3.29 -4.91 0.09
N THR A 285 -3.77 -3.70 0.40
CA THR A 285 -4.32 -2.75 -0.56
C THR A 285 -3.40 -1.53 -0.69
N ARG A 286 -3.59 -0.73 -1.75
CA ARG A 286 -2.87 0.55 -1.94
C ARG A 286 -3.58 1.74 -1.32
N VAL A 287 -4.83 1.54 -0.94
CA VAL A 287 -5.74 2.53 -0.37
C VAL A 287 -6.52 1.89 0.76
N ILE A 288 -7.02 2.71 1.69
CA ILE A 288 -7.97 2.25 2.70
C ILE A 288 -9.21 1.70 2.00
N ALA A 289 -9.55 0.46 2.31
CA ALA A 289 -10.63 -0.26 1.65
C ALA A 289 -11.44 -1.06 2.65
N HIS A 290 -12.73 -1.23 2.36
CA HIS A 290 -13.51 -2.30 2.97
C HIS A 290 -13.17 -3.61 2.28
N THR A 291 -12.59 -4.55 3.02
CA THR A 291 -12.14 -5.84 2.49
C THR A 291 -12.91 -7.01 3.08
N TRP A 292 -13.19 -8.01 2.24
CA TRP A 292 -13.76 -9.29 2.65
C TRP A 292 -13.28 -10.42 1.73
N VAL A 293 -13.44 -11.65 2.19
CA VAL A 293 -13.19 -12.86 1.38
C VAL A 293 -14.54 -13.50 1.05
N GLU A 294 -14.71 -13.86 -0.21
CA GLU A 294 -15.79 -14.74 -0.66
C GLU A 294 -15.21 -16.13 -0.88
N TYR A 295 -15.80 -17.16 -0.27
CA TYR A 295 -15.24 -18.53 -0.28
C TYR A 295 -16.33 -19.61 -0.23
N GLY A 296 -16.04 -20.79 -0.77
CA GLY A 296 -16.96 -21.92 -0.82
C GLY A 296 -16.29 -23.20 -1.32
N THR A 297 -17.02 -24.31 -1.32
CA THR A 297 -16.54 -25.58 -1.91
C THR A 297 -16.66 -25.58 -3.44
N ASP A 298 -17.35 -24.59 -4.01
CA ASP A 298 -17.44 -24.27 -5.42
C ASP A 298 -17.39 -22.74 -5.63
N THR A 299 -17.37 -22.28 -6.89
CA THR A 299 -17.26 -20.85 -7.24
C THR A 299 -18.62 -20.15 -7.43
N LEU A 300 -19.73 -20.86 -7.25
CA LEU A 300 -21.11 -20.40 -7.48
C LEU A 300 -21.82 -20.08 -6.16
N HIS A 301 -21.58 -20.87 -5.10
CA HIS A 301 -22.21 -20.77 -3.79
C HIS A 301 -21.18 -20.34 -2.73
N LEU A 302 -20.99 -19.03 -2.61
CA LEU A 302 -19.96 -18.45 -1.76
C LEU A 302 -20.54 -17.89 -0.46
N GLN A 303 -19.85 -18.16 0.63
CA GLN A 303 -19.97 -17.47 1.89
C GLN A 303 -19.05 -16.24 1.90
N ARG A 304 -19.28 -15.34 2.86
CA ARG A 304 -18.46 -14.13 3.07
C ARG A 304 -17.85 -14.13 4.46
N ALA A 305 -16.56 -13.84 4.55
CA ALA A 305 -15.84 -13.57 5.79
C ALA A 305 -15.20 -12.18 5.74
N GLN A 306 -15.16 -11.48 6.88
CA GLN A 306 -14.46 -10.21 7.04
C GLN A 306 -14.02 -10.07 8.49
N THR A 307 -13.04 -9.21 8.72
CA THR A 307 -12.53 -8.95 10.06
C THR A 307 -13.34 -7.86 10.73
N LEU A 308 -13.80 -8.16 11.94
CA LEU A 308 -14.51 -7.23 12.80
C LEU A 308 -13.69 -6.97 14.06
N VAL A 309 -13.52 -5.70 14.42
CA VAL A 309 -12.91 -5.24 15.67
C VAL A 309 -13.98 -4.51 16.47
N GLY A 310 -14.35 -5.03 17.64
CA GLY A 310 -15.44 -4.47 18.44
C GLY A 310 -16.79 -4.38 17.69
N GLY A 311 -17.03 -5.30 16.75
CA GLY A 311 -18.22 -5.30 15.88
C GLY A 311 -18.14 -4.43 14.63
N GLN A 312 -17.03 -3.71 14.40
CA GLN A 312 -16.82 -2.83 13.24
C GLN A 312 -15.89 -3.48 12.22
N ALA A 313 -16.17 -3.31 10.92
CA ALA A 313 -15.24 -3.74 9.88
C ALA A 313 -13.88 -3.03 10.03
N ALA A 314 -12.80 -3.80 9.97
CA ALA A 314 -11.43 -3.28 10.08
C ALA A 314 -11.03 -2.48 8.83
N CYS A 315 -11.49 -1.23 8.74
CA CYS A 315 -11.32 -0.34 7.59
C CYS A 315 -10.47 0.90 7.91
N HIS A 316 -9.41 0.75 8.71
CA HIS A 316 -8.55 1.84 9.16
C HIS A 316 -7.10 1.70 8.67
N ASP A 317 -6.78 0.59 8.02
CA ASP A 317 -5.43 0.31 7.52
C ASP A 317 -5.49 -0.37 6.15
N ILE A 318 -4.31 -0.57 5.54
CA ILE A 318 -4.12 -1.20 4.23
C ILE A 318 -3.66 -2.67 4.32
N GLU A 319 -3.38 -3.16 5.52
CA GLU A 319 -3.04 -4.55 5.80
C GLU A 319 -4.26 -5.27 6.37
N HIS A 320 -4.68 -6.35 5.69
CA HIS A 320 -5.92 -7.04 5.98
C HIS A 320 -5.64 -8.51 6.32
N LYS A 321 -6.06 -8.90 7.51
CA LYS A 321 -5.99 -10.26 8.05
C LYS A 321 -7.39 -10.81 8.18
N ILE A 322 -7.82 -11.71 7.29
CA ILE A 322 -9.20 -12.22 7.25
C ILE A 322 -9.21 -13.72 7.54
N ARG A 323 -9.70 -14.10 8.73
CA ARG A 323 -9.81 -15.50 9.15
C ARG A 323 -11.07 -16.14 8.57
N LEU A 324 -10.91 -17.28 7.91
CA LEU A 324 -11.98 -18.19 7.52
C LEU A 324 -12.11 -19.26 8.60
N ASN A 325 -13.30 -19.43 9.19
CA ASN A 325 -13.56 -20.37 10.28
C ASN A 325 -14.70 -21.33 9.91
N GLY A 326 -14.85 -22.42 10.66
CA GLY A 326 -15.91 -23.40 10.44
C GLY A 326 -15.72 -24.22 9.16
N LEU A 327 -14.47 -24.34 8.72
CA LEU A 327 -14.09 -25.11 7.54
C LEU A 327 -13.98 -26.59 7.88
N GLN A 328 -14.28 -27.44 6.90
CA GLN A 328 -14.18 -28.89 7.03
C GLN A 328 -12.76 -29.36 6.69
N ASP A 329 -12.23 -30.25 7.52
CA ASP A 329 -10.91 -30.85 7.32
C ASP A 329 -10.86 -31.69 6.04
N GLY A 330 -9.72 -31.72 5.35
CA GLY A 330 -9.54 -32.45 4.09
C GLY A 330 -10.28 -31.88 2.88
N GLN A 331 -11.15 -30.87 3.06
CA GLN A 331 -11.94 -30.27 2.00
C GLN A 331 -11.13 -29.24 1.19
N THR A 332 -11.37 -29.19 -0.12
CA THR A 332 -10.87 -28.11 -0.99
C THR A 332 -11.86 -26.96 -1.01
N TYR A 333 -11.34 -25.75 -0.82
CA TYR A 333 -12.10 -24.50 -0.88
C TYR A 333 -11.58 -23.61 -2.00
N TYR A 334 -12.50 -22.91 -2.65
CA TYR A 334 -12.23 -21.83 -3.59
C TYR A 334 -12.50 -20.51 -2.91
N TYR A 335 -11.67 -19.50 -3.16
CA TYR A 335 -11.85 -18.18 -2.56
C TYR A 335 -11.37 -17.05 -3.48
N ARG A 336 -11.88 -15.85 -3.23
CA ARG A 336 -11.36 -14.60 -3.81
C ARG A 336 -11.44 -13.49 -2.78
N VAL A 337 -10.52 -12.54 -2.87
CA VAL A 337 -10.53 -11.33 -2.06
C VAL A 337 -11.32 -10.26 -2.79
N CYS A 338 -12.18 -9.57 -2.05
CA CYS A 338 -12.91 -8.41 -2.52
C CYS A 338 -12.47 -7.19 -1.72
N ALA A 339 -12.32 -6.05 -2.40
CA ALA A 339 -11.98 -4.78 -1.80
C ALA A 339 -12.82 -3.67 -2.42
N ARG A 340 -13.23 -2.71 -1.60
CA ARG A 340 -13.92 -1.51 -2.04
C ARG A 340 -13.27 -0.30 -1.41
N GLU A 341 -12.57 0.52 -2.20
CA GLU A 341 -11.90 1.73 -1.71
C GLU A 341 -12.89 2.62 -0.95
N ILE A 342 -12.44 3.15 0.19
CA ILE A 342 -13.14 4.15 0.98
C ILE A 342 -12.46 5.51 0.74
N ALA A 343 -13.11 6.33 -0.06
CA ALA A 343 -12.57 7.62 -0.49
C ALA A 343 -12.94 8.77 0.44
N ASP A 344 -14.05 8.62 1.16
CA ASP A 344 -14.41 9.47 2.29
C ASP A 344 -14.97 8.61 3.41
N TYR A 345 -14.47 8.80 4.63
CA TYR A 345 -14.85 8.02 5.81
C TYR A 345 -15.11 8.93 7.01
N GLN A 346 -16.20 9.68 6.96
CA GLN A 346 -16.67 10.54 8.06
C GLN A 346 -17.73 9.85 8.92
N SER A 347 -18.04 10.47 10.06
CA SER A 347 -19.08 10.03 11.00
C SER A 347 -20.43 9.79 10.30
N TYR A 348 -20.86 10.72 9.45
CA TYR A 348 -22.18 10.70 8.79
C TYR A 348 -22.14 10.61 7.26
N SER A 349 -20.94 10.49 6.66
CA SER A 349 -20.75 10.39 5.21
C SER A 349 -19.71 9.33 4.90
N LYS A 350 -20.01 8.44 3.94
CA LYS A 350 -19.08 7.46 3.42
C LYS A 350 -19.21 7.39 1.91
N THR A 351 -18.11 7.63 1.21
CA THR A 351 -18.06 7.51 -0.25
C THR A 351 -17.12 6.38 -0.63
N PHE A 352 -17.57 5.55 -1.56
CA PHE A 352 -16.85 4.34 -1.95
C PHE A 352 -16.59 4.33 -3.46
N GLY A 353 -15.48 3.68 -3.84
CA GLY A 353 -15.26 3.26 -5.21
C GLY A 353 -16.06 2.02 -5.60
N ASP A 354 -15.69 1.47 -6.75
CA ASP A 354 -16.20 0.19 -7.22
C ASP A 354 -15.67 -0.97 -6.36
N THR A 355 -16.42 -2.07 -6.31
CA THR A 355 -15.94 -3.30 -5.71
C THR A 355 -15.02 -4.03 -6.68
N VAL A 356 -13.74 -4.12 -6.33
CA VAL A 356 -12.72 -4.90 -7.03
C VAL A 356 -12.66 -6.31 -6.45
N ARG A 357 -12.43 -7.30 -7.31
CA ARG A 357 -12.32 -8.71 -6.93
C ARG A 357 -11.06 -9.31 -7.52
N SER A 358 -10.33 -10.08 -6.73
CA SER A 358 -9.26 -10.91 -7.27
C SER A 358 -9.83 -12.02 -8.15
N ARG A 359 -8.98 -12.69 -8.93
CA ARG A 359 -9.30 -14.01 -9.46
C ARG A 359 -9.61 -14.98 -8.32
N PHE A 360 -10.23 -16.11 -8.66
CA PHE A 360 -10.34 -17.23 -7.72
C PHE A 360 -8.99 -17.92 -7.52
N TYR A 361 -8.77 -18.31 -6.27
CA TYR A 361 -7.70 -19.17 -5.78
C TYR A 361 -8.32 -20.38 -5.10
N ARG A 362 -7.50 -21.37 -4.74
CA ARG A 362 -7.96 -22.54 -3.99
C ARG A 362 -6.93 -22.98 -2.96
N PHE A 363 -7.39 -23.63 -1.91
CA PHE A 363 -6.54 -24.31 -0.93
C PHE A 363 -7.24 -25.56 -0.42
N LYS A 364 -6.48 -26.44 0.24
CA LYS A 364 -6.99 -27.64 0.89
C LYS A 364 -6.53 -27.63 2.35
N LEU A 365 -7.45 -27.85 3.29
CA LEU A 365 -7.09 -28.04 4.68
C LEU A 365 -6.57 -29.47 4.91
N PRO A 366 -5.65 -29.68 5.87
CA PRO A 366 -5.30 -31.03 6.27
C PRO A 366 -6.53 -31.78 6.79
N ALA A 367 -6.66 -33.07 6.48
CA ALA A 367 -7.59 -33.92 7.22
C ALA A 367 -7.07 -34.13 8.65
N ALA A 368 -7.92 -34.20 9.67
CA ALA A 368 -7.48 -34.39 11.06
C ALA A 368 -6.68 -35.69 11.26
N ASP A 369 -6.99 -36.72 10.48
CA ASP A 369 -6.33 -38.03 10.45
C ASP A 369 -5.34 -38.18 9.28
N GLN A 370 -5.00 -37.08 8.60
CA GLN A 370 -4.04 -37.10 7.49
C GLN A 370 -2.70 -37.66 8.00
N THR A 371 -2.25 -38.73 7.34
CA THR A 371 -0.97 -39.38 7.65
C THR A 371 0.09 -39.17 6.58
N ASP A 372 -0.31 -38.64 5.41
CA ASP A 372 0.57 -38.37 4.28
C ASP A 372 0.62 -36.88 4.01
N PHE A 373 1.81 -36.28 4.05
CA PHE A 373 2.02 -34.88 3.67
C PHE A 373 3.50 -34.61 3.38
N LYS A 374 3.77 -33.49 2.69
CA LYS A 374 5.12 -32.98 2.42
C LYS A 374 5.22 -31.52 2.85
N VAL A 375 6.26 -31.21 3.60
CA VAL A 375 6.63 -29.84 3.99
C VAL A 375 7.95 -29.49 3.35
N MET A 376 8.07 -28.27 2.83
CA MET A 376 9.35 -27.69 2.45
C MET A 376 9.74 -26.64 3.50
N VAL A 377 10.89 -26.83 4.14
CA VAL A 377 11.47 -25.88 5.08
C VAL A 377 12.71 -25.26 4.44
N MET A 378 12.79 -23.94 4.48
CA MET A 378 13.91 -23.13 4.00
C MET A 378 14.19 -22.01 4.99
N ASN A 379 15.39 -21.46 4.95
CA ASN A 379 15.91 -20.53 5.95
C ASN A 379 17.00 -19.65 5.33
N ASP A 380 17.40 -18.58 6.03
CA ASP A 380 18.58 -17.76 5.70
C ASP A 380 18.63 -17.32 4.23
N LEU A 381 17.48 -16.93 3.67
CA LEU A 381 17.43 -16.49 2.27
C LEU A 381 18.10 -15.12 2.07
N HIS A 382 18.14 -14.27 3.11
CA HIS A 382 18.84 -12.98 3.12
C HIS A 382 18.61 -12.10 1.87
N LEU A 383 17.39 -12.13 1.31
CA LEU A 383 17.02 -11.43 0.07
C LEU A 383 17.88 -11.81 -1.15
N VAL A 384 18.57 -12.96 -1.14
CA VAL A 384 19.41 -13.45 -2.24
C VAL A 384 18.53 -13.96 -3.37
N SER A 385 18.23 -13.07 -4.32
CA SER A 385 17.21 -13.32 -5.35
C SER A 385 17.40 -14.61 -6.14
N ARG A 386 18.64 -15.01 -6.43
CA ARG A 386 18.98 -16.24 -7.14
C ARG A 386 18.54 -17.50 -6.39
N ASP A 387 18.79 -17.52 -5.08
CA ASP A 387 18.50 -18.68 -4.23
C ASP A 387 16.99 -18.82 -4.04
N GLU A 388 16.30 -17.69 -3.81
CA GLU A 388 14.85 -17.64 -3.73
C GLU A 388 14.17 -18.11 -5.04
N GLU A 389 14.69 -17.71 -6.21
CA GLU A 389 14.16 -18.16 -7.50
C GLU A 389 14.37 -19.66 -7.73
N ALA A 390 15.52 -20.19 -7.33
CA ALA A 390 15.80 -21.62 -7.38
C ALA A 390 14.87 -22.40 -6.45
N MET A 391 14.74 -21.97 -5.19
CA MET A 391 13.82 -22.57 -4.21
C MET A 391 12.37 -22.50 -4.68
N ALA A 392 11.94 -21.41 -5.30
CA ALA A 392 10.59 -21.29 -5.83
C ALA A 392 10.34 -22.25 -7.01
N ARG A 393 11.34 -22.52 -7.86
CA ARG A 393 11.24 -23.58 -8.89
C ARG A 393 11.12 -24.96 -8.24
N ILE A 394 11.99 -25.26 -7.28
CA ILE A 394 11.98 -26.52 -6.54
C ILE A 394 10.63 -26.72 -5.84
N ALA A 395 10.07 -25.71 -5.19
CA ALA A 395 8.77 -25.80 -4.53
C ALA A 395 7.63 -26.17 -5.51
N ARG A 396 7.67 -25.65 -6.75
CA ARG A 396 6.69 -26.02 -7.80
C ARG A 396 6.82 -27.47 -8.25
N GLU A 397 8.03 -28.02 -8.24
CA GLU A 397 8.31 -29.41 -8.59
C GLU A 397 7.95 -30.36 -7.45
N GLU A 398 8.39 -30.03 -6.23
CA GLU A 398 8.17 -30.83 -5.03
C GLU A 398 6.70 -30.81 -4.57
N LYS A 399 5.96 -29.73 -4.85
CA LYS A 399 4.55 -29.55 -4.50
C LYS A 399 4.26 -29.83 -3.02
N PRO A 400 4.91 -29.11 -2.08
CA PRO A 400 4.65 -29.29 -0.67
C PRO A 400 3.21 -28.86 -0.33
N ASP A 401 2.64 -29.49 0.70
CA ASP A 401 1.34 -29.13 1.26
C ASP A 401 1.39 -27.76 1.96
N PHE A 402 2.54 -27.40 2.54
CA PHE A 402 2.84 -26.07 3.06
C PHE A 402 4.35 -25.79 3.11
N ILE A 403 4.71 -24.52 3.22
CA ILE A 403 6.10 -24.06 3.21
C ILE A 403 6.42 -23.30 4.51
N CYS A 404 7.58 -23.59 5.10
CA CYS A 404 8.10 -22.87 6.26
C CYS A 404 9.35 -22.09 5.88
N PHE A 405 9.31 -20.78 6.09
CA PHE A 405 10.47 -19.87 6.10
C PHE A 405 10.97 -19.78 7.55
N ASN A 406 11.94 -20.62 7.89
CA ASN A 406 12.45 -20.83 9.25
C ASN A 406 13.53 -19.79 9.63
N GLY A 407 13.15 -18.51 9.62
CA GLY A 407 13.98 -17.36 9.99
C GLY A 407 14.95 -16.86 8.92
N ASP A 408 15.33 -15.60 9.06
CA ASP A 408 16.26 -14.85 8.21
C ASP A 408 15.90 -14.87 6.71
N CYS A 409 14.60 -14.88 6.43
CA CYS A 409 14.03 -14.86 5.08
C CYS A 409 13.45 -13.48 4.71
N LEU A 410 13.12 -12.67 5.72
CA LEU A 410 12.60 -11.32 5.63
C LEU A 410 13.44 -10.36 6.52
N PRO A 411 14.77 -10.31 6.32
CA PRO A 411 15.68 -9.66 7.25
C PRO A 411 15.49 -8.13 7.30
N GLU A 412 15.70 -7.58 8.49
CA GLU A 412 16.04 -6.18 8.79
C GLU A 412 15.17 -5.09 8.12
N PRO A 413 13.83 -5.14 8.19
CA PRO A 413 12.99 -4.17 7.49
C PRO A 413 13.17 -2.75 8.03
N SER A 414 13.61 -1.84 7.15
CA SER A 414 13.81 -0.43 7.51
C SER A 414 12.51 0.36 7.53
N THR A 415 11.55 0.02 6.67
CA THR A 415 10.24 0.65 6.61
C THR A 415 9.09 -0.35 6.45
N ARG A 416 7.87 0.13 6.68
CA ARG A 416 6.64 -0.63 6.42
C ARG A 416 6.55 -1.10 4.98
N GLU A 417 6.85 -0.21 4.05
CA GLU A 417 6.78 -0.47 2.61
C GLU A 417 7.76 -1.56 2.19
N GLU A 418 8.97 -1.56 2.76
CA GLU A 418 9.96 -2.60 2.51
C GLU A 418 9.51 -3.95 3.06
N ALA A 419 8.99 -4.00 4.29
CA ALA A 419 8.45 -5.22 4.87
C ALA A 419 7.29 -5.79 4.03
N MET A 420 6.34 -4.92 3.63
CA MET A 420 5.23 -5.27 2.74
C MET A 420 5.72 -5.78 1.38
N TYR A 421 6.71 -5.13 0.78
CA TYR A 421 7.28 -5.56 -0.49
C TYR A 421 7.91 -6.95 -0.36
N ASN A 422 8.74 -7.16 0.66
CA ASN A 422 9.50 -8.41 0.84
C ASN A 422 8.58 -9.62 1.08
N ILE A 423 7.58 -9.49 1.95
CA ILE A 423 6.64 -10.60 2.18
C ILE A 423 5.79 -10.91 0.94
N ASN A 424 5.29 -9.89 0.23
CA ASN A 424 4.49 -10.09 -0.97
C ASN A 424 5.31 -10.66 -2.14
N ARG A 425 6.61 -10.30 -2.22
CA ARG A 425 7.57 -10.87 -3.17
C ARG A 425 7.74 -12.38 -2.95
N LEU A 426 8.02 -12.80 -1.71
CA LEU A 426 8.12 -14.23 -1.38
C LEU A 426 6.79 -14.94 -1.58
N ALA A 427 5.70 -14.40 -1.05
CA ALA A 427 4.38 -14.98 -1.18
C ALA A 427 3.99 -15.21 -2.65
N LYS A 428 4.25 -14.25 -3.54
CA LYS A 428 4.01 -14.42 -4.97
C LYS A 428 4.91 -15.49 -5.59
N ARG A 429 6.21 -15.51 -5.25
CA ARG A 429 7.19 -16.47 -5.80
C ARG A 429 6.84 -17.91 -5.44
N PHE A 430 6.36 -18.15 -4.22
CA PHE A 430 6.03 -19.46 -3.67
C PHE A 430 4.53 -19.81 -3.74
N ASP A 431 3.76 -19.07 -4.56
CA ASP A 431 2.33 -19.32 -4.79
C ASP A 431 1.51 -19.36 -3.48
N GLY A 432 1.80 -18.43 -2.57
CA GLY A 432 1.20 -18.30 -1.25
C GLY A 432 -0.32 -18.13 -1.26
N ALA A 433 -0.91 -17.74 -2.40
CA ALA A 433 -2.36 -17.70 -2.59
C ALA A 433 -2.99 -19.10 -2.68
N GLN A 434 -2.19 -20.17 -2.84
CA GLN A 434 -2.67 -21.54 -2.95
C GLN A 434 -1.96 -22.47 -1.95
N VAL A 435 -0.69 -22.20 -1.63
CA VAL A 435 0.12 -22.96 -0.68
C VAL A 435 0.26 -22.17 0.62
N PRO A 436 -0.19 -22.69 1.77
CA PRO A 436 0.02 -22.02 3.05
C PRO A 436 1.49 -21.78 3.37
N LEU A 437 1.80 -20.57 3.84
CA LEU A 437 3.14 -20.14 4.19
C LEU A 437 3.25 -19.87 5.69
N PHE A 438 4.28 -20.38 6.32
CA PHE A 438 4.65 -20.07 7.69
C PHE A 438 5.96 -19.29 7.68
N PHE A 439 5.97 -18.11 8.28
CA PHE A 439 7.17 -17.32 8.49
C PHE A 439 7.51 -17.38 9.96
N ILE A 440 8.70 -17.85 10.28
CA ILE A 440 9.24 -17.89 11.64
C ILE A 440 10.31 -16.81 11.69
N ARG A 441 10.39 -16.07 12.80
CA ARG A 441 11.40 -15.04 12.97
C ARG A 441 12.76 -15.66 13.29
N GLY A 442 13.78 -15.19 12.59
CA GLY A 442 15.18 -15.27 12.99
C GLY A 442 15.62 -13.96 13.63
N ASN A 443 16.91 -13.89 13.94
CA ASN A 443 17.52 -12.73 14.58
C ASN A 443 17.63 -11.53 13.61
N HIS A 444 17.52 -11.71 12.30
CA HIS A 444 17.47 -10.57 11.38
C HIS A 444 16.06 -9.96 11.25
N GLU A 445 14.97 -10.71 11.43
CA GLU A 445 13.60 -10.16 11.41
C GLU A 445 13.29 -9.19 12.57
N ILE A 446 14.09 -9.21 13.63
CA ILE A 446 13.93 -8.38 14.83
C ILE A 446 14.76 -7.09 14.81
N ARG A 447 15.58 -6.89 13.79
CA ARG A 447 16.46 -5.71 13.65
C ARG A 447 15.86 -4.67 12.72
N ASN A 448 16.34 -3.43 12.86
CA ASN A 448 15.92 -2.25 12.08
C ASN A 448 14.54 -1.69 12.47
N ALA A 449 14.22 -0.49 11.97
CA ALA A 449 13.18 0.37 12.53
C ALA A 449 11.76 -0.20 12.45
N TYR A 450 11.46 -1.10 11.50
CA TYR A 450 10.12 -1.66 11.32
C TYR A 450 9.96 -3.10 11.85
N SER A 451 10.98 -3.68 12.49
CA SER A 451 10.92 -5.06 12.97
C SER A 451 9.75 -5.33 13.92
N ALA A 452 9.52 -4.43 14.88
CA ALA A 452 8.39 -4.51 15.81
C ALA A 452 7.02 -4.30 15.14
N GLY A 453 7.00 -3.74 13.91
CA GLY A 453 5.80 -3.57 13.09
C GLY A 453 5.43 -4.81 12.27
N MET A 454 6.39 -5.69 11.96
CA MET A 454 6.15 -6.89 11.14
C MET A 454 5.00 -7.81 11.59
N PRO A 455 4.66 -7.97 12.89
CA PRO A 455 3.55 -8.82 13.32
C PRO A 455 2.21 -8.53 12.64
N SER A 456 1.98 -7.32 12.11
CA SER A 456 0.76 -7.00 11.35
C SER A 456 0.65 -7.77 10.02
N LEU A 457 1.78 -8.20 9.46
CA LEU A 457 1.89 -8.98 8.21
C LEU A 457 1.80 -10.50 8.44
N PHE A 458 1.65 -10.95 9.68
CA PHE A 458 1.62 -12.36 10.02
C PHE A 458 0.36 -12.74 10.80
N ASP A 459 -0.16 -13.94 10.56
CA ASP A 459 -1.09 -14.62 11.45
C ASP A 459 -0.46 -15.92 11.93
N TYR A 460 -0.12 -15.95 13.21
CA TYR A 460 0.55 -17.09 13.83
C TYR A 460 -0.46 -17.98 14.57
N PRO A 461 -0.20 -19.30 14.64
CA PRO A 461 -0.96 -20.19 15.52
C PRO A 461 -0.89 -19.72 16.98
N GLY A 462 -2.04 -19.39 17.57
CA GLY A 462 -2.10 -18.88 18.94
C GLY A 462 -1.88 -17.36 19.08
N GLY A 463 -1.62 -16.63 17.99
CA GLY A 463 -1.53 -15.17 17.99
C GLY A 463 -0.18 -14.58 18.44
N HIS A 464 0.82 -15.42 18.73
CA HIS A 464 2.18 -15.03 19.10
C HIS A 464 3.17 -15.50 18.03
N SER A 465 4.36 -14.91 17.93
CA SER A 465 5.38 -15.38 16.95
C SER A 465 5.94 -16.78 17.25
N TYR A 466 5.59 -17.35 18.41
CA TYR A 466 5.73 -18.75 18.77
C TYR A 466 4.35 -19.39 18.91
N GLY A 467 4.28 -20.72 18.86
CA GLY A 467 3.01 -21.42 19.02
C GLY A 467 3.06 -22.86 18.55
N ALA A 468 1.90 -23.49 18.38
CA ALA A 468 1.83 -24.86 17.89
C ALA A 468 0.58 -25.10 17.05
N PHE A 469 0.73 -25.91 16.01
CA PHE A 469 -0.35 -26.32 15.11
C PHE A 469 -0.23 -27.80 14.75
N SER A 470 -1.29 -28.39 14.25
CA SER A 470 -1.30 -29.77 13.79
C SER A 470 -1.53 -29.84 12.29
N TRP A 471 -0.81 -30.73 11.61
CA TRP A 471 -1.09 -31.12 10.24
C TRP A 471 -1.37 -32.62 10.25
N GLY A 472 -2.65 -32.97 10.16
CA GLY A 472 -3.12 -34.32 10.47
C GLY A 472 -2.73 -34.75 11.89
N ASP A 473 -2.14 -35.93 12.00
CA ASP A 473 -1.69 -36.51 13.26
C ASP A 473 -0.29 -36.05 13.72
N THR A 474 0.31 -35.08 13.03
CA THR A 474 1.64 -34.53 13.38
C THR A 474 1.51 -33.15 14.02
N ARG A 475 2.20 -32.96 15.15
CA ARG A 475 2.25 -31.69 15.88
C ARG A 475 3.52 -30.92 15.53
N PHE A 476 3.36 -29.67 15.11
CA PHE A 476 4.46 -28.74 14.90
C PHE A 476 4.46 -27.72 16.06
N VAL A 477 5.63 -27.52 16.67
CA VAL A 477 5.85 -26.51 17.70
C VAL A 477 6.86 -25.51 17.14
N ILE A 478 6.50 -24.23 17.16
CA ILE A 478 7.31 -23.11 16.70
C ILE A 478 7.81 -22.36 17.93
N LEU A 479 9.12 -22.17 18.03
CA LEU A 479 9.74 -21.28 19.01
C LEU A 479 10.42 -20.11 18.30
N ASP A 480 10.32 -18.95 18.92
CA ASP A 480 10.94 -17.72 18.49
C ASP A 480 12.15 -17.44 19.38
N CYS A 481 13.35 -17.73 18.86
CA CYS A 481 14.58 -17.61 19.64
C CYS A 481 14.92 -16.16 20.02
N GLY A 482 14.28 -15.16 19.40
CA GLY A 482 14.62 -13.76 19.57
C GLY A 482 16.03 -13.46 19.07
N GLU A 483 16.74 -12.62 19.81
CA GLU A 483 18.06 -12.09 19.39
C GLU A 483 19.24 -12.97 19.79
N ASP A 484 20.25 -13.02 18.92
CA ASP A 484 21.52 -13.74 19.12
C ASP A 484 22.52 -12.95 19.99
N LYS A 485 22.08 -11.83 20.57
CA LYS A 485 22.84 -10.94 21.43
C LYS A 485 22.10 -10.68 22.75
N PRO A 486 22.83 -10.42 23.84
CA PRO A 486 22.24 -9.99 25.11
C PRO A 486 21.38 -8.73 24.97
N ASP A 487 20.35 -8.60 25.80
CA ASP A 487 19.46 -7.42 25.83
C ASP A 487 20.21 -6.12 26.15
N ASP A 488 21.32 -6.19 26.89
CA ASP A 488 22.18 -5.05 27.23
C ASP A 488 23.22 -4.72 26.14
N HIS A 489 23.20 -5.41 25.01
CA HIS A 489 24.09 -5.12 23.90
C HIS A 489 23.84 -3.69 23.37
N TRP A 490 24.90 -2.89 23.28
CA TRP A 490 24.83 -1.43 23.10
C TRP A 490 24.02 -0.97 21.88
N VAL A 491 23.95 -1.78 20.82
CA VAL A 491 23.22 -1.49 19.58
C VAL A 491 21.71 -1.38 19.76
N TYR A 492 21.15 -1.92 20.85
CA TYR A 492 19.70 -1.95 21.08
C TYR A 492 19.21 -0.82 22.00
N TYR A 493 20.12 -0.05 22.60
CA TYR A 493 19.77 1.13 23.42
C TYR A 493 18.72 0.88 24.51
N GLY A 494 18.67 -0.34 25.07
CA GLY A 494 17.72 -0.73 26.12
C GLY A 494 16.26 -0.91 25.66
N LEU A 495 16.03 -1.11 24.36
CA LEU A 495 14.68 -1.27 23.79
C LEU A 495 14.17 -2.72 23.76
N ASN A 496 15.00 -3.69 24.13
CA ASN A 496 14.70 -5.11 24.03
C ASN A 496 14.57 -5.78 25.41
N ASP A 497 13.66 -6.76 25.50
CA ASP A 497 13.55 -7.71 26.62
C ASP A 497 13.29 -9.13 26.05
N PHE A 498 14.30 -9.69 25.38
CA PHE A 498 14.21 -11.06 24.85
C PHE A 498 14.33 -12.11 25.95
N ARG A 499 14.91 -11.78 27.10
CA ARG A 499 14.87 -12.67 28.26
C ARG A 499 13.43 -12.92 28.71
N GLY A 500 12.67 -11.88 29.03
CA GLY A 500 11.27 -12.00 29.45
C GLY A 500 10.43 -12.73 28.40
N PHE A 501 10.62 -12.39 27.12
CA PHE A 501 9.97 -13.07 26.00
C PHE A 501 10.29 -14.58 25.91
N ARG A 502 11.51 -15.00 26.26
CA ARG A 502 11.87 -16.44 26.32
C ARG A 502 11.29 -17.13 27.56
N GLU A 503 11.12 -16.42 28.67
CA GLU A 503 10.46 -16.93 29.88
C GLU A 503 8.97 -17.23 29.60
N GLU A 504 8.27 -16.36 28.85
CA GLU A 504 6.91 -16.60 28.36
C GLU A 504 6.81 -17.89 27.52
N GLN A 505 7.78 -18.10 26.63
CA GLN A 505 7.86 -19.28 25.78
C GLN A 505 8.15 -20.57 26.56
N LEU A 506 8.92 -20.50 27.64
CA LEU A 506 9.11 -21.63 28.54
C LEU A 506 7.79 -22.04 29.20
N ALA A 507 6.99 -21.06 29.65
CA ALA A 507 5.65 -21.33 30.20
C ALA A 507 4.72 -21.93 29.13
N PHE A 508 4.77 -21.42 27.90
CA PHE A 508 4.06 -22.00 26.76
C PHE A 508 4.43 -23.47 26.52
N LEU A 509 5.73 -23.82 26.46
CA LEU A 509 6.18 -25.21 26.28
C LEU A 509 5.64 -26.14 27.38
N GLN A 510 5.72 -25.71 28.63
CA GLN A 510 5.23 -26.48 29.77
C GLN A 510 3.71 -26.72 29.70
N GLN A 511 2.96 -25.78 29.12
CA GLN A 511 1.53 -25.95 28.88
C GLN A 511 1.27 -26.86 27.66
N GLU A 512 1.95 -26.61 26.54
CA GLU A 512 1.79 -27.36 25.29
C GLU A 512 2.02 -28.87 25.50
N PHE A 513 2.98 -29.27 26.32
CA PHE A 513 3.23 -30.70 26.61
C PHE A 513 2.07 -31.39 27.33
N LYS A 514 1.18 -30.63 27.98
CA LYS A 514 -0.04 -31.14 28.62
C LYS A 514 -1.22 -31.19 27.66
N GLU A 515 -1.13 -30.51 26.52
CA GLU A 515 -2.23 -30.45 25.56
C GLU A 515 -2.52 -31.82 24.94
N LYS A 516 -3.80 -32.06 24.66
CA LYS A 516 -4.23 -33.33 24.03
C LYS A 516 -3.64 -33.46 22.63
N ALA A 517 -3.54 -32.35 21.88
CA ALA A 517 -2.97 -32.32 20.54
C ALA A 517 -1.50 -32.78 20.57
N PHE A 518 -0.69 -32.27 21.49
CA PHE A 518 0.70 -32.69 21.65
C PHE A 518 0.81 -34.15 22.09
N ARG A 519 0.08 -34.57 23.13
CA ARG A 519 0.19 -35.93 23.67
C ARG A 519 -0.30 -37.02 22.73
N ARG A 520 -1.31 -36.72 21.90
CA ARG A 520 -1.90 -37.69 20.96
C ARG A 520 -1.25 -37.70 19.58
N ALA A 521 -0.45 -36.70 19.24
CA ALA A 521 0.25 -36.68 17.97
C ALA A 521 1.13 -37.93 17.80
N SER A 522 1.10 -38.51 16.61
CA SER A 522 1.98 -39.63 16.27
C SER A 522 3.41 -39.17 16.07
N ARG A 523 3.58 -37.94 15.57
CA ARG A 523 4.86 -37.26 15.34
C ARG A 523 4.85 -35.83 15.85
N ARG A 524 6.02 -35.31 16.22
CA ARG A 524 6.27 -33.99 16.81
C ARG A 524 7.52 -33.37 16.20
N VAL A 525 7.37 -32.21 15.61
CA VAL A 525 8.46 -31.46 14.96
C VAL A 525 8.65 -30.14 15.68
N LEU A 526 9.88 -29.84 16.06
CA LEU A 526 10.27 -28.55 16.61
C LEU A 526 10.85 -27.68 15.50
N LEU A 527 10.30 -26.49 15.32
CA LEU A 527 10.79 -25.46 14.40
C LEU A 527 11.30 -24.28 15.23
N CYS A 528 12.55 -23.91 15.03
CA CYS A 528 13.14 -22.71 15.61
C CYS A 528 14.29 -22.24 14.71
N HIS A 529 14.60 -20.95 14.69
CA HIS A 529 15.65 -20.47 13.79
C HIS A 529 17.05 -20.80 14.33
N ILE A 530 17.34 -20.42 15.57
CA ILE A 530 18.65 -20.66 16.21
C ILE A 530 18.67 -22.07 16.79
N PRO A 531 19.63 -22.94 16.42
CA PRO A 531 19.68 -24.31 16.90
C PRO A 531 19.89 -24.38 18.41
N LEU A 532 19.05 -25.17 19.10
CA LEU A 532 19.09 -25.30 20.55
C LEU A 532 20.25 -26.17 21.03
N TRP A 533 20.74 -27.07 20.19
CA TRP A 533 22.00 -27.80 20.41
C TRP A 533 22.89 -27.67 19.20
N GLY A 534 24.20 -27.56 19.43
CA GLY A 534 25.20 -27.46 18.36
C GLY A 534 25.41 -26.02 17.86
N ASN A 535 24.76 -25.03 18.47
CA ASN A 535 25.14 -23.62 18.28
C ASN A 535 26.44 -23.32 19.04
N GLU A 536 27.44 -22.78 18.34
CA GLU A 536 28.75 -22.40 18.88
C GLU A 536 28.84 -20.90 19.24
N ASP A 537 27.75 -20.16 19.10
CA ASP A 537 27.71 -18.74 19.49
C ASP A 537 28.04 -18.55 20.97
N LYS A 538 28.70 -17.43 21.28
CA LYS A 538 29.05 -17.06 22.67
C LYS A 538 27.81 -16.82 23.54
N TYR A 539 26.68 -16.47 22.93
CA TYR A 539 25.43 -16.21 23.62
C TYR A 539 24.35 -17.15 23.07
N ASN A 540 24.01 -18.18 23.85
CA ASN A 540 23.00 -19.19 23.48
C ASN A 540 21.97 -19.38 24.61
N PRO A 541 21.12 -18.37 24.88
CA PRO A 541 20.22 -18.39 26.04
C PRO A 541 19.10 -19.43 25.91
N CYS A 542 18.70 -19.77 24.67
CA CYS A 542 17.57 -20.66 24.41
C CYS A 542 17.84 -22.09 24.91
N GLN A 543 19.05 -22.61 24.71
CA GLN A 543 19.44 -23.92 25.23
C GLN A 543 19.38 -23.95 26.76
N ASP A 544 19.94 -22.92 27.40
CA ASP A 544 20.01 -22.82 28.87
C ASP A 544 18.61 -22.74 29.49
N MET A 545 17.73 -21.95 28.88
CA MET A 545 16.38 -21.70 29.40
C MET A 545 15.40 -22.84 29.10
N TRP A 546 15.43 -23.41 27.90
CA TRP A 546 14.43 -24.38 27.45
C TRP A 546 14.91 -25.83 27.46
N GLY A 547 16.22 -26.07 27.43
CA GLY A 547 16.80 -27.40 27.33
C GLY A 547 16.35 -28.35 28.44
N GLY A 548 16.14 -27.84 29.66
CA GLY A 548 15.59 -28.61 30.77
C GLY A 548 14.19 -29.17 30.49
N ALA A 549 13.29 -28.34 29.93
CA ALA A 549 11.94 -28.75 29.58
C ALA A 549 11.93 -29.70 28.36
N LEU A 550 12.80 -29.44 27.37
CA LEU A 550 12.86 -30.19 26.12
C LEU A 550 13.52 -31.56 26.23
N LYS A 551 14.40 -31.79 27.22
CA LYS A 551 15.08 -33.08 27.46
C LYS A 551 14.15 -34.28 27.56
N ARG A 552 12.90 -34.07 27.98
CA ARG A 552 11.88 -35.13 28.15
C ARG A 552 10.77 -35.05 27.12
N ALA A 553 10.83 -34.10 26.20
CA ALA A 553 9.81 -33.89 25.19
C ALA A 553 10.05 -34.87 24.02
N PRO A 554 9.05 -35.63 23.58
CA PRO A 554 9.20 -36.67 22.56
C PRO A 554 9.17 -36.10 21.14
N PHE A 555 9.99 -35.09 20.85
CA PHE A 555 10.15 -34.58 19.47
C PHE A 555 10.91 -35.59 18.61
N ASP A 556 10.49 -35.74 17.36
CA ASP A 556 11.16 -36.59 16.38
C ASP A 556 12.35 -35.86 15.73
N VAL A 557 12.28 -34.52 15.62
CA VAL A 557 13.37 -33.69 15.07
C VAL A 557 13.19 -32.22 15.44
N GLU A 558 14.31 -31.52 15.59
CA GLU A 558 14.41 -30.06 15.53
C GLU A 558 14.97 -29.64 14.17
N LEU A 559 14.25 -28.72 13.50
CA LEU A 559 14.70 -28.10 12.26
C LEU A 559 15.08 -26.63 12.55
N SER A 560 16.35 -26.32 12.28
CA SER A 560 17.01 -25.07 12.64
C SER A 560 17.88 -24.52 11.50
N ALA A 561 18.52 -23.37 11.71
CA ALA A 561 19.11 -22.51 10.70
C ALA A 561 20.28 -21.69 11.30
N HIS A 562 20.43 -20.40 10.96
CA HIS A 562 21.30 -19.40 11.60
C HIS A 562 22.80 -19.53 11.32
N THR A 563 23.36 -20.74 11.40
CA THR A 563 24.82 -20.96 11.26
C THR A 563 25.33 -20.88 9.81
N HIS A 564 24.42 -20.70 8.85
CA HIS A 564 24.65 -20.70 7.40
C HIS A 564 25.34 -21.95 6.85
N ARG A 565 25.38 -23.05 7.61
CA ARG A 565 26.03 -24.31 7.23
C ARG A 565 25.12 -25.48 7.50
N PHE A 566 25.02 -26.37 6.53
CA PHE A 566 24.30 -27.61 6.71
C PHE A 566 25.01 -28.51 7.74
N VAL A 567 24.28 -28.90 8.79
CA VAL A 567 24.74 -29.87 9.79
C VAL A 567 23.58 -30.77 10.23
N TYR A 568 23.85 -32.05 10.43
CA TYR A 568 22.90 -33.00 11.03
C TYR A 568 23.53 -33.68 12.24
N HIS A 569 22.90 -33.52 13.40
CA HIS A 569 23.27 -34.18 14.65
C HIS A 569 22.24 -35.26 14.99
N PRO A 570 22.61 -36.55 14.93
CA PRO A 570 21.77 -37.62 15.48
C PRO A 570 21.50 -37.39 16.98
N ALA A 571 20.38 -37.94 17.49
CA ALA A 571 20.05 -37.87 18.90
C ALA A 571 21.21 -38.37 19.79
N GLY A 572 21.50 -37.62 20.86
CA GLY A 572 22.52 -37.94 21.86
C GLY A 572 23.97 -37.61 21.46
N THR A 573 24.25 -37.24 20.20
CA THR A 573 25.63 -37.04 19.74
C THR A 573 26.30 -35.79 20.31
N ILE A 574 25.52 -34.77 20.66
CA ILE A 574 25.99 -33.53 21.28
C ILE A 574 25.18 -33.19 22.55
N GLY A 575 24.60 -34.22 23.20
CA GLY A 575 23.72 -34.06 24.36
C GLY A 575 22.30 -33.60 24.04
N ASN A 576 21.94 -33.55 22.75
CA ASN A 576 20.60 -33.28 22.23
C ASN A 576 19.65 -34.49 22.46
N PRO A 577 18.42 -34.27 22.96
CA PRO A 577 17.47 -35.36 23.25
C PRO A 577 16.84 -35.98 22.00
N PHE A 578 16.84 -35.26 20.88
CA PHE A 578 16.29 -35.66 19.58
C PHE A 578 17.19 -35.15 18.45
N PRO A 579 17.09 -35.68 17.23
CA PRO A 579 17.89 -35.22 16.09
C PRO A 579 17.75 -33.70 15.86
N VAL A 580 18.86 -33.04 15.54
CA VAL A 580 18.90 -31.62 15.18
C VAL A 580 19.41 -31.50 13.75
N CYS A 581 18.65 -30.82 12.90
CA CYS A 581 19.01 -30.56 11.52
C CYS A 581 19.11 -29.04 11.29
N VAL A 582 20.29 -28.57 10.94
CA VAL A 582 20.59 -27.16 10.69
C VAL A 582 20.71 -26.93 9.18
N GLY A 583 19.95 -25.97 8.67
CA GLY A 583 19.97 -25.57 7.26
C GLY A 583 21.20 -24.73 6.91
N GLY A 584 21.61 -24.79 5.65
CA GLY A 584 22.60 -23.87 5.09
C GLY A 584 22.01 -22.49 4.80
N GLY A 585 22.88 -21.52 4.54
CA GLY A 585 22.52 -20.13 4.20
C GLY A 585 23.17 -19.67 2.89
N PRO A 586 23.34 -18.36 2.68
CA PRO A 586 23.86 -17.82 1.42
C PRO A 586 25.20 -18.46 1.02
N GLY A 587 25.28 -18.93 -0.23
CA GLY A 587 26.47 -19.62 -0.78
C GLY A 587 26.54 -21.13 -0.49
N ALA A 588 25.76 -21.64 0.47
CA ALA A 588 25.62 -23.06 0.78
C ALA A 588 24.14 -23.43 1.03
N ALA A 589 23.23 -22.78 0.30
CA ALA A 589 21.80 -22.83 0.57
C ALA A 589 21.25 -24.25 0.42
N THR A 590 20.42 -24.63 1.38
CA THR A 590 19.75 -25.93 1.43
C THR A 590 18.26 -25.76 1.63
N TYR A 591 17.49 -26.77 1.23
CA TYR A 591 16.10 -26.93 1.64
C TYR A 591 15.90 -28.32 2.25
N MET A 592 14.97 -28.38 3.19
CA MET A 592 14.58 -29.61 3.86
C MET A 592 13.19 -30.01 3.38
N LEU A 593 13.05 -31.28 2.98
CA LEU A 593 11.78 -31.91 2.68
C LEU A 593 11.45 -32.86 3.81
N LEU A 594 10.45 -32.49 4.60
CA LEU A 594 9.89 -33.37 5.62
C LEU A 594 8.64 -34.04 5.04
N GLN A 595 8.67 -35.37 4.93
CA GLN A 595 7.61 -36.15 4.31
C GLN A 595 7.08 -37.17 5.31
N LYS A 596 5.78 -37.11 5.60
CA LYS A 596 5.10 -38.17 6.33
C LYS A 596 4.42 -39.11 5.34
N GLN A 597 4.57 -40.41 5.57
CA GLN A 597 3.91 -41.48 4.81
C GLN A 597 3.44 -42.56 5.79
N GLY A 598 2.14 -42.60 6.07
CA GLY A 598 1.57 -43.44 7.10
C GLY A 598 2.19 -43.14 8.47
N LYS A 599 2.93 -44.10 9.04
CA LYS A 599 3.61 -43.95 10.34
C LYS A 599 5.03 -43.40 10.24
N LYS A 600 5.61 -43.37 9.03
CA LYS A 600 7.01 -42.97 8.84
C LYS A 600 7.11 -41.48 8.60
N LEU A 601 8.14 -40.87 9.19
CA LEU A 601 8.50 -39.48 8.96
C LEU A 601 9.91 -39.48 8.36
N HIS A 602 10.07 -38.91 7.18
CA HIS A 602 11.31 -38.90 6.43
C HIS A 602 11.80 -37.47 6.26
N LEU A 603 13.05 -37.21 6.59
CA LEU A 603 13.71 -35.93 6.35
C LEU A 603 14.74 -36.10 5.25
N THR A 604 14.61 -35.31 4.18
CA THR A 604 15.61 -35.21 3.11
C THR A 604 16.11 -33.78 3.00
N VAL A 605 17.42 -33.58 3.08
CA VAL A 605 18.06 -32.28 2.92
C VAL A 605 18.81 -32.25 1.61
N LYS A 606 18.57 -31.23 0.81
CA LYS A 606 19.17 -31.06 -0.51
C LYS A 606 19.76 -29.65 -0.66
N ASN A 607 20.79 -29.53 -1.49
CA ASN A 607 21.25 -28.23 -1.97
C ASN A 607 20.43 -27.75 -3.19
N LEU A 608 20.70 -26.54 -3.67
CA LEU A 608 20.00 -25.95 -4.82
C LEU A 608 20.22 -26.68 -6.16
N GLN A 609 21.22 -27.56 -6.25
CA GLN A 609 21.49 -28.40 -7.41
C GLN A 609 20.66 -29.70 -7.36
N GLY A 610 19.92 -29.95 -6.27
CA GLY A 610 19.14 -31.15 -6.06
C GLY A 610 19.93 -32.32 -5.47
N GLU A 611 21.21 -32.13 -5.14
CA GLU A 611 22.04 -33.16 -4.52
C GLU A 611 21.56 -33.41 -3.09
N VAL A 612 21.40 -34.69 -2.74
CA VAL A 612 20.99 -35.11 -1.41
C VAL A 612 22.19 -35.06 -0.47
N LEU A 613 22.16 -34.14 0.49
CA LEU A 613 23.17 -34.01 1.52
C LEU A 613 22.91 -34.95 2.70
N ARG A 614 21.62 -35.19 2.99
CA ARG A 614 21.19 -36.10 4.05
C ARG A 614 19.81 -36.66 3.77
N GLN A 615 19.62 -37.92 4.12
CA GLN A 615 18.32 -38.58 4.17
C GLN A 615 18.25 -39.41 5.45
N VAL A 616 17.18 -39.24 6.22
CA VAL A 616 16.98 -39.93 7.51
C VAL A 616 15.51 -40.27 7.74
N ASP A 617 15.31 -41.44 8.33
CA ASP A 617 14.02 -41.89 8.85
C ASP A 617 13.95 -41.52 10.34
N LEU A 618 12.95 -40.73 10.70
CA LEU A 618 12.72 -40.19 12.04
C LEU A 618 11.74 -41.05 12.85
#